data_AF-A0A7J0DFP8-F1
#
_entry.id   AF-A0A7J0DFP8-F1
#
_cell.length_a   1.000
_cell.length_b   1.000
_cell.length_c   1.000
_cell.angle_alpha   90.00
_cell.angle_beta   90.00
_cell.angle_gamma   90.00
#
_symmetry.space_group_name_H-M   'P 1'
#
loop_
_entity.id
_entity.type
_entity.pdbx_description
1 polymer ?
#
loop_
_entity_poly.entity_id
_entity_poly.type
_entity_poly.pdbx_seq_one_letter_code
_entity_poly.pdbx_strand_id
1 'polypeptide(L)'
;MYKETCPIRWYKGRESSRGNLEEDWEVTSSSPDKTYCINSTVVGNMTDQFHMRGLFVPLIVVFEHGNYRAIIFSTFQPDAALLVRKLQSTYPVFFLTNGGTEIYYDVRRNSLEEAVKLCLECGLQGIVSEIKGIFRNPGAGTKIKEAKLSLLTYGQLNNVPEAVYMQHLMGVEGVIVDLVQEITEAVSHMIKPSMEDGEEEMLLEGEG
;
A
#
# COMPACT_ATOMS: atom_id res chain seq x y z
N MET A 1 20.67 -15.14 -14.10
CA MET A 1 20.21 -13.75 -14.32
C MET A 1 18.69 -13.80 -14.42
N TYR A 2 18.00 -13.95 -13.27
CA TYR A 2 16.54 -14.02 -13.25
C TYR A 2 16.01 -12.59 -13.18
N LYS A 3 15.40 -12.13 -14.28
CA LYS A 3 14.63 -10.90 -14.29
C LYS A 3 13.34 -11.15 -13.51
N GLU A 4 13.29 -10.61 -12.29
CA GLU A 4 12.17 -9.82 -11.77
C GLU A 4 11.26 -9.25 -12.90
N THR A 5 9.95 -9.14 -12.77
CA THR A 5 9.21 -8.66 -11.60
C THR A 5 7.71 -8.93 -11.80
N CYS A 6 7.04 -9.41 -10.75
CA CYS A 6 5.63 -9.07 -10.59
C CYS A 6 5.53 -7.53 -10.54
N PRO A 7 4.69 -6.86 -11.36
CA PRO A 7 4.61 -5.40 -11.41
C PRO A 7 4.04 -4.76 -10.14
N ILE A 8 3.52 -5.59 -9.21
CA ILE A 8 2.92 -5.17 -7.96
C ILE A 8 4.01 -5.00 -6.90
N ARG A 9 4.05 -3.84 -6.25
CA ARG A 9 4.91 -3.62 -5.08
C ARG A 9 4.27 -4.18 -3.82
N TRP A 10 5.04 -4.94 -3.05
CA TRP A 10 4.58 -5.53 -1.80
C TRP A 10 4.98 -4.68 -0.60
N TYR A 11 4.03 -4.51 0.31
CA TYR A 11 4.23 -3.74 1.52
C TYR A 11 3.83 -4.56 2.73
N LYS A 12 4.60 -4.48 3.81
CA LYS A 12 4.21 -5.01 5.11
C LYS A 12 3.71 -3.86 5.98
N GLY A 13 2.46 -3.95 6.42
CA GLY A 13 1.88 -2.99 7.36
C GLY A 13 2.38 -3.24 8.76
N ARG A 14 2.71 -2.17 9.50
CA ARG A 14 2.88 -2.22 10.96
C ARG A 14 2.17 -1.05 11.63
N GLU A 15 1.52 -1.33 12.75
CA GLU A 15 0.90 -0.33 13.60
C GLU A 15 1.88 0.06 14.72
N SER A 16 2.11 1.37 14.87
CA SER A 16 2.97 1.90 15.92
C SER A 16 2.18 2.03 17.23
N SER A 17 2.24 1.04 18.12
CA SER A 17 1.71 1.19 19.49
C SER A 17 2.76 1.79 20.44
N ARG A 18 2.31 2.50 21.49
CA ARG A 18 3.05 3.48 22.33
C ARG A 18 4.31 2.98 23.08
N GLY A 19 4.78 1.75 22.90
CA GLY A 19 5.82 1.14 23.74
C GLY A 19 7.03 0.53 23.03
N ASN A 20 6.92 0.07 21.78
CA ASN A 20 7.88 -0.92 21.25
C ASN A 20 8.62 -0.51 19.97
N LEU A 21 8.55 0.75 19.53
CA LEU A 21 9.14 1.14 18.24
C LEU A 21 10.65 0.83 18.10
N GLU A 22 11.43 0.94 19.18
CA GLU A 22 12.86 0.60 19.19
C GLU A 22 13.12 -0.92 19.16
N GLU A 23 12.41 -1.70 19.98
CA GLU A 23 12.51 -3.17 19.97
C GLU A 23 12.00 -3.77 18.63
N ASP A 24 10.94 -3.17 18.08
CA ASP A 24 10.38 -3.52 16.78
C ASP A 24 11.33 -3.16 15.62
N TRP A 25 12.19 -2.16 15.83
CA TRP A 25 13.22 -1.75 14.88
C TRP A 25 14.31 -2.80 14.72
N GLU A 26 14.77 -3.40 15.83
CA GLU A 26 15.80 -4.44 15.80
C GLU A 26 15.34 -5.67 14.99
N VAL A 27 14.07 -6.08 15.10
CA VAL A 27 13.50 -7.18 14.29
C VAL A 27 13.50 -6.85 12.79
N THR A 28 13.37 -5.57 12.41
CA THR A 28 13.37 -5.13 10.99
C THR A 28 14.75 -4.99 10.35
N SER A 29 15.83 -5.04 11.12
CA SER A 29 17.21 -4.93 10.61
C SER A 29 17.65 -6.11 9.73
N SER A 30 16.86 -7.19 9.70
CA SER A 30 17.16 -8.46 9.03
C SER A 30 16.71 -8.57 7.56
N SER A 31 16.09 -7.54 6.95
CA SER A 31 15.59 -7.60 5.55
C SER A 31 15.60 -6.22 4.84
N PRO A 32 16.68 -5.85 4.13
CA PRO A 32 16.84 -4.55 3.48
C PRO A 32 15.99 -4.35 2.21
N ASP A 33 15.56 -5.42 1.52
CA ASP A 33 14.85 -5.33 0.24
C ASP A 33 13.33 -5.08 0.35
N LYS A 34 12.82 -4.88 1.58
CA LYS A 34 11.38 -4.72 1.85
C LYS A 34 11.03 -3.24 1.98
N THR A 35 9.95 -2.81 1.31
CA THR A 35 9.36 -1.48 1.55
C THR A 35 8.37 -1.55 2.70
N TYR A 36 8.50 -0.66 3.68
CA TYR A 36 7.70 -0.68 4.91
C TYR A 36 6.68 0.45 4.91
N CYS A 37 5.43 0.13 5.26
CA CYS A 37 4.38 1.12 5.52
C CYS A 37 4.21 1.28 7.02
N ILE A 38 4.56 2.45 7.55
CA ILE A 38 4.37 2.78 8.95
C ILE A 38 3.03 3.48 9.10
N ASN A 39 2.11 2.82 9.80
CA ASN A 39 0.82 3.38 10.13
C ASN A 39 0.94 4.12 11.46
N SER A 40 0.86 5.45 11.40
CA SER A 40 0.64 6.25 12.61
C SER A 40 -0.87 6.37 12.81
N THR A 41 -1.40 5.48 13.65
CA THR A 41 -2.79 5.58 14.12
C THR A 41 -2.86 6.65 15.19
N VAL A 42 -3.22 7.88 14.79
CA VAL A 42 -3.62 8.93 15.73
C VAL A 42 -5.14 8.89 15.86
N VAL A 43 -5.65 8.57 17.05
CA VAL A 43 -7.09 8.59 17.34
C VAL A 43 -7.40 9.86 18.13
N GLY A 44 -7.91 10.91 17.49
CA GLY A 44 -8.36 12.14 18.17
C GLY A 44 -7.99 13.45 17.45
N ASN A 45 -8.41 14.59 18.00
CA ASN A 45 -8.15 15.92 17.43
C ASN A 45 -6.68 16.33 17.64
N MET A 46 -6.03 16.78 16.57
CA MET A 46 -4.60 17.09 16.52
C MET A 46 -4.18 18.34 17.29
N THR A 47 -5.15 19.09 17.84
CA THR A 47 -4.90 20.21 18.77
C THR A 47 -4.46 19.75 20.17
N ASP A 48 -4.64 18.48 20.51
CA ASP A 48 -4.22 17.91 21.79
C ASP A 48 -2.74 17.46 21.73
N GLN A 49 -1.97 17.86 22.75
CA GLN A 49 -0.56 17.48 22.91
C GLN A 49 -0.35 15.96 22.94
N PHE A 50 -1.33 15.18 23.42
CA PHE A 50 -1.26 13.72 23.42
C PHE A 50 -1.35 13.11 22.02
N HIS A 51 -2.14 13.72 21.13
CA HIS A 51 -2.26 13.28 19.73
C HIS A 51 -1.05 13.70 18.90
N MET A 52 -0.47 14.87 19.18
CA MET A 52 0.79 15.28 18.59
C MET A 52 1.93 14.31 18.91
N ARG A 53 2.04 13.85 20.17
CA ARG A 53 3.04 12.83 20.54
C ARG A 53 2.93 11.54 19.72
N GLY A 54 1.71 11.09 19.43
CA GLY A 54 1.47 9.90 18.59
C GLY A 54 1.98 10.04 17.15
N LEU A 55 2.14 11.28 16.67
CA LEU A 55 2.72 11.58 15.36
C LEU A 55 4.25 11.77 15.42
N PHE A 56 4.72 12.55 16.39
CA PHE A 56 6.13 12.95 16.47
C PHE A 56 7.06 11.79 16.80
N VAL A 57 6.64 10.85 17.66
CA VAL A 57 7.49 9.72 18.05
C VAL A 57 7.84 8.83 16.86
N PRO A 58 6.90 8.34 16.04
CA PRO A 58 7.24 7.59 14.83
C PRO A 58 8.14 8.36 13.86
N LEU A 59 7.94 9.68 13.71
CA LEU A 59 8.79 10.50 12.86
C LEU A 59 10.23 10.51 13.35
N ILE A 60 10.45 10.80 14.63
CA ILE A 60 11.80 10.86 15.22
C ILE A 60 12.51 9.52 15.06
N VAL A 61 11.86 8.42 15.45
CA VAL A 61 12.44 7.07 15.34
C VAL A 61 12.82 6.75 13.90
N VAL A 62 11.95 7.07 12.93
CA VAL A 62 12.24 6.85 11.52
C VAL A 62 13.39 7.74 11.02
N PHE A 63 13.52 8.97 11.48
CA PHE A 63 14.64 9.81 11.07
C PHE A 63 15.98 9.38 11.68
N GLU A 64 15.96 8.94 12.94
CA GLU A 64 17.17 8.51 13.64
C GLU A 64 17.66 7.15 13.17
N HIS A 65 16.73 6.25 12.85
CA HIS A 65 17.09 4.88 12.54
C HIS A 65 16.86 4.50 11.07
N GLY A 66 15.99 5.21 10.33
CA GLY A 66 15.54 4.95 8.96
C GLY A 66 16.60 4.48 7.98
N ASN A 67 17.76 5.12 8.01
CA ASN A 67 18.90 4.86 7.13
C ASN A 67 18.45 4.79 5.65
N TYR A 68 18.97 3.82 4.89
CA TYR A 68 18.72 3.67 3.44
C TYR A 68 17.41 2.95 3.10
N ARG A 69 16.47 2.82 4.04
CA ARG A 69 15.24 2.04 3.82
C ARG A 69 14.16 2.84 3.10
N ALA A 70 13.43 2.15 2.23
CA ALA A 70 12.20 2.66 1.63
C ALA A 70 11.07 2.60 2.67
N ILE A 71 10.68 3.78 3.17
CA ILE A 71 9.64 3.95 4.19
C ILE A 71 8.53 4.84 3.64
N ILE A 72 7.27 4.45 3.87
CA ILE A 72 6.09 5.25 3.59
C ILE A 72 5.37 5.58 4.90
N PHE A 73 5.06 6.85 5.10
CA PHE A 73 4.15 7.26 6.17
C PHE A 73 2.72 7.20 5.68
N SER A 74 1.83 6.61 6.46
CA SER A 74 0.40 6.67 6.16
C SER A 74 -0.47 6.82 7.41
N THR A 75 -1.65 7.43 7.25
CA THR A 75 -2.58 7.70 8.36
C THR A 75 -4.01 7.88 7.87
N PHE A 76 -4.99 7.50 8.70
CA PHE A 76 -6.42 7.72 8.45
C PHE A 76 -6.89 9.14 8.75
N GLN A 77 -6.04 9.96 9.41
CA GLN A 77 -6.39 11.31 9.83
C GLN A 77 -5.90 12.33 8.79
N PRO A 78 -6.79 13.08 8.13
CA PRO A 78 -6.40 14.06 7.12
C PRO A 78 -5.42 15.12 7.64
N ASP A 79 -5.68 15.64 8.85
CA ASP A 79 -4.85 16.69 9.45
C ASP A 79 -3.46 16.16 9.81
N ALA A 80 -3.36 14.87 10.14
CA ALA A 80 -2.09 14.23 10.42
C ALA A 80 -1.26 14.03 9.15
N ALA A 81 -1.89 13.61 8.05
CA ALA A 81 -1.21 13.49 6.77
C ALA A 81 -0.63 14.84 6.32
N LEU A 82 -1.42 15.92 6.47
CA LEU A 82 -0.97 17.29 6.19
C LEU A 82 0.19 17.70 7.09
N LEU A 83 0.11 17.45 8.40
CA LEU A 83 1.16 17.84 9.33
C LEU A 83 2.46 17.10 9.05
N VAL A 84 2.43 15.77 8.85
CA VAL A 84 3.62 14.99 8.47
C VAL A 84 4.23 15.52 7.19
N ARG A 85 3.41 15.81 6.17
CA ARG A 85 3.89 16.34 4.90
C ARG A 85 4.55 17.71 5.03
N LYS A 86 4.12 18.54 5.98
CA LYS A 86 4.75 19.83 6.29
C LYS A 86 6.03 19.69 7.10
N LEU A 87 6.09 18.70 8.00
CA LEU A 87 7.24 18.47 8.87
C LEU A 87 8.42 17.83 8.13
N GLN A 88 8.15 17.06 7.07
CA GLN A 88 9.20 16.41 6.30
C GLN A 88 8.84 16.23 4.82
N SER A 89 9.89 16.21 3.99
CA SER A 89 9.80 15.93 2.54
C SER A 89 10.65 14.74 2.07
N THR A 90 11.34 14.06 2.98
CA THR A 90 12.25 12.94 2.69
C THR A 90 11.51 11.67 2.34
N TYR A 91 10.45 11.34 3.09
CA TYR A 91 9.67 10.12 2.93
C TYR A 91 8.29 10.44 2.35
N PRO A 92 7.77 9.62 1.42
CA PRO A 92 6.43 9.81 0.89
C PRO A 92 5.36 9.66 1.99
N VAL A 93 4.32 10.48 1.88
CA VAL A 93 3.16 10.48 2.77
C VAL A 93 1.93 10.07 1.97
N PHE A 94 1.23 9.07 2.48
CA PHE A 94 0.01 8.53 1.90
C PHE A 94 -1.16 8.71 2.84
N PHE A 95 -2.36 8.86 2.27
CA PHE A 95 -3.59 8.92 3.06
C PHE A 95 -4.31 7.58 3.07
N LEU A 96 -4.64 7.07 4.26
CA LEU A 96 -5.43 5.84 4.44
C LEU A 96 -6.92 6.15 4.38
N THR A 97 -7.66 5.38 3.58
CA THR A 97 -9.11 5.52 3.45
C THR A 97 -9.80 4.17 3.39
N ASN A 98 -11.03 4.12 3.93
CA ASN A 98 -11.91 2.97 3.81
C ASN A 98 -12.68 2.98 2.47
N GLY A 99 -12.44 3.97 1.60
CA GLY A 99 -13.06 4.06 0.28
C GLY A 99 -14.59 4.12 0.32
N GLY A 100 -15.16 4.72 1.37
CA GLY A 100 -16.61 4.81 1.58
C GLY A 100 -17.29 3.51 2.01
N THR A 101 -16.53 2.50 2.47
CA THR A 101 -17.10 1.31 3.11
C THR A 101 -17.64 1.59 4.51
N GLU A 102 -17.12 2.64 5.16
CA GLU A 102 -17.57 3.15 6.45
C GLU A 102 -17.77 4.66 6.37
N ILE A 103 -18.71 5.18 7.17
CA ILE A 103 -19.00 6.61 7.26
C ILE A 103 -18.44 7.17 8.56
N TYR A 104 -17.60 8.18 8.43
CA TYR A 104 -16.98 8.95 9.50
C TYR A 104 -17.60 10.34 9.59
N TYR A 105 -17.45 10.96 10.75
CA TYR A 105 -17.84 12.36 10.96
C TYR A 105 -17.09 13.32 10.04
N ASP A 106 -15.80 13.05 9.80
CA ASP A 106 -15.00 13.80 8.85
C ASP A 106 -15.30 13.33 7.42
N VAL A 107 -15.96 14.20 6.65
CA VAL A 107 -16.36 13.95 5.26
C VAL A 107 -15.19 13.61 4.34
N ARG A 108 -13.98 14.10 4.66
CA ARG A 108 -12.76 13.86 3.87
C ARG A 108 -12.36 12.39 3.82
N ARG A 109 -12.90 11.57 4.73
CA ARG A 109 -12.60 10.13 4.87
C ARG A 109 -13.64 9.23 4.19
N ASN A 110 -14.75 9.79 3.70
CA ASN A 110 -15.95 9.02 3.36
C ASN A 110 -16.02 8.54 1.91
N SER A 111 -15.06 8.89 1.06
CA SER A 111 -14.99 8.37 -0.31
C SER A 111 -13.56 8.36 -0.85
N LEU A 112 -13.38 7.69 -2.00
CA LEU A 112 -12.12 7.72 -2.74
C LEU A 112 -11.91 9.08 -3.39
N GLU A 113 -12.98 9.72 -3.85
CA GLU A 113 -12.96 11.05 -4.47
C GLU A 113 -12.47 12.12 -3.48
N GLU A 114 -12.96 12.09 -2.23
CA GLU A 114 -12.50 13.00 -1.18
C GLU A 114 -11.04 12.70 -0.77
N ALA A 115 -10.65 11.42 -0.77
CA ALA A 115 -9.26 11.04 -0.52
C ALA A 115 -8.30 11.56 -1.61
N VAL A 116 -8.70 11.49 -2.88
CA VAL A 116 -7.94 12.08 -4.01
C VAL A 116 -7.82 13.58 -3.84
N LYS A 117 -8.95 14.26 -3.57
CA LYS A 117 -8.97 15.71 -3.37
C LYS A 117 -8.02 16.13 -2.24
N LEU A 118 -8.08 15.45 -1.09
CA LEU A 118 -7.19 15.69 0.03
C LEU A 118 -5.72 15.53 -0.37
N CYS A 119 -5.38 14.46 -1.08
CA CYS A 119 -4.01 14.21 -1.49
C CYS A 119 -3.46 15.32 -2.40
N LEU A 120 -4.28 15.80 -3.34
CA LEU A 120 -3.91 16.88 -4.25
C LEU A 120 -3.75 18.21 -3.49
N GLU A 121 -4.70 18.55 -2.61
CA GLU A 121 -4.67 19.80 -1.83
C GLU A 121 -3.51 19.84 -0.82
N CYS A 122 -3.17 18.68 -0.24
CA CYS A 122 -2.12 18.56 0.78
C CYS A 122 -0.75 18.18 0.20
N GLY A 123 -0.63 17.94 -1.10
CA GLY A 123 0.61 17.56 -1.77
C GLY A 123 1.14 16.18 -1.31
N LEU A 124 0.23 15.24 -1.04
CA LEU A 124 0.55 13.86 -0.67
C LEU A 124 0.93 13.04 -1.90
N GLN A 125 1.66 11.94 -1.70
CA GLN A 125 2.21 11.13 -2.78
C GLN A 125 1.25 10.02 -3.24
N GLY A 126 0.27 9.65 -2.41
CA GLY A 126 -0.68 8.61 -2.79
C GLY A 126 -1.72 8.27 -1.73
N ILE A 127 -2.51 7.26 -2.05
CA ILE A 127 -3.64 6.77 -1.27
C ILE A 127 -3.41 5.31 -0.95
N VAL A 128 -3.78 4.92 0.27
CA VAL A 128 -3.89 3.53 0.69
C VAL A 128 -5.37 3.25 0.98
N SER A 129 -6.04 2.47 0.13
CA SER A 129 -7.48 2.19 0.26
C SER A 129 -7.75 0.79 0.80
N GLU A 130 -8.83 0.64 1.56
CA GLU A 130 -9.41 -0.68 1.78
C GLU A 130 -9.90 -1.25 0.43
N ILE A 131 -9.58 -2.51 0.18
CA ILE A 131 -9.80 -3.18 -1.11
C ILE A 131 -11.26 -3.25 -1.56
N LYS A 132 -12.22 -3.44 -0.64
CA LYS A 132 -13.65 -3.44 -0.99
C LYS A 132 -14.07 -2.07 -1.50
N GLY A 133 -13.43 -0.99 -1.04
CA GLY A 133 -13.63 0.36 -1.59
C GLY A 133 -13.25 0.43 -3.08
N ILE A 134 -12.13 -0.17 -3.46
CA ILE A 134 -11.68 -0.24 -4.86
C ILE A 134 -12.59 -1.13 -5.71
N PHE A 135 -12.98 -2.30 -5.21
CA PHE A 135 -13.89 -3.19 -5.94
C PHE A 135 -15.29 -2.61 -6.15
N ARG A 136 -15.77 -1.73 -5.27
CA ARG A 136 -17.03 -1.01 -5.47
C ARG A 136 -16.95 0.05 -6.56
N ASN A 137 -15.75 0.57 -6.87
CA ASN A 137 -15.54 1.61 -7.86
C ASN A 137 -14.39 1.24 -8.81
N PRO A 138 -14.63 0.38 -9.81
CA PRO A 138 -13.56 -0.11 -10.69
C PRO A 138 -12.82 0.97 -11.47
N GLY A 139 -13.45 2.11 -11.72
CA GLY A 139 -12.81 3.26 -12.37
C GLY A 139 -11.89 4.07 -11.45
N ALA A 140 -11.90 3.83 -10.13
CA ALA A 140 -11.13 4.61 -9.18
C ALA A 140 -9.62 4.49 -9.39
N GLY A 141 -9.10 3.29 -9.65
CA GLY A 141 -7.66 3.09 -9.84
C GLY A 141 -7.12 3.86 -11.05
N THR A 142 -7.87 3.90 -12.15
CA THR A 142 -7.51 4.70 -13.33
C THR A 142 -7.52 6.20 -13.01
N LYS A 143 -8.58 6.70 -12.36
CA LYS A 143 -8.67 8.12 -11.96
C LYS A 143 -7.53 8.56 -11.03
N ILE A 144 -7.17 7.72 -10.06
CA ILE A 144 -6.09 7.99 -9.11
C ILE A 144 -4.74 8.06 -9.83
N LYS A 145 -4.51 7.14 -10.77
CA LYS A 145 -3.31 7.15 -11.62
C LYS A 145 -3.25 8.38 -12.53
N GLU A 146 -4.36 8.78 -13.15
CA GLU A 146 -4.46 10.01 -13.95
C GLU A 146 -4.18 11.27 -13.12
N ALA A 147 -4.57 11.27 -11.85
CA ALA A 147 -4.23 12.32 -10.89
C ALA A 147 -2.75 12.31 -10.44
N LYS A 148 -1.92 11.41 -10.99
CA LYS A 148 -0.50 11.22 -10.64
C LYS A 148 -0.29 10.85 -9.16
N LEU A 149 -1.25 10.17 -8.57
CA LEU A 149 -1.19 9.64 -7.22
C LEU A 149 -0.93 8.14 -7.28
N SER A 150 -0.07 7.65 -6.40
CA SER A 150 0.11 6.20 -6.22
C SER A 150 -1.07 5.60 -5.47
N LEU A 151 -1.48 4.39 -5.85
CA LEU A 151 -2.56 3.66 -5.20
C LEU A 151 -2.04 2.35 -4.61
N LEU A 152 -2.15 2.23 -3.29
CA LEU A 152 -1.95 0.99 -2.56
C LEU A 152 -3.26 0.50 -1.95
N THR A 153 -3.33 -0.79 -1.62
CA THR A 153 -4.49 -1.38 -0.95
C THR A 153 -4.12 -2.12 0.32
N TYR A 154 -5.07 -2.23 1.25
CA TYR A 154 -5.04 -3.16 2.38
C TYR A 154 -6.39 -3.86 2.52
N GLY A 155 -6.41 -4.93 3.31
CA GLY A 155 -7.63 -5.65 3.68
C GLY A 155 -7.51 -7.16 3.47
N GLN A 156 -8.51 -7.90 3.93
CA GLN A 156 -8.46 -9.37 3.93
C GLN A 156 -8.32 -9.98 2.53
N LEU A 157 -8.91 -9.33 1.51
CA LEU A 157 -8.85 -9.80 0.13
C LEU A 157 -7.45 -9.64 -0.49
N ASN A 158 -6.51 -8.92 0.16
CA ASN A 158 -5.12 -8.87 -0.30
C ASN A 158 -4.37 -10.18 -0.10
N ASN A 159 -4.88 -11.07 0.77
CA ASN A 159 -4.33 -12.41 0.96
C ASN A 159 -4.95 -13.44 0.00
N VAL A 160 -5.76 -13.00 -0.97
CA VAL A 160 -6.36 -13.86 -1.99
C VAL A 160 -5.70 -13.56 -3.34
N PRO A 161 -4.95 -14.50 -3.93
CA PRO A 161 -4.19 -14.26 -5.16
C PRO A 161 -5.05 -13.70 -6.31
N GLU A 162 -6.23 -14.25 -6.55
CA GLU A 162 -7.12 -13.84 -7.64
C GLU A 162 -7.57 -12.38 -7.45
N ALA A 163 -7.84 -11.98 -6.21
CA ALA A 163 -8.18 -10.60 -5.89
C ALA A 163 -6.99 -9.67 -6.11
N VAL A 164 -5.76 -10.10 -5.83
CA VAL A 164 -4.53 -9.34 -6.14
C VAL A 164 -4.32 -9.19 -7.64
N TYR A 165 -4.57 -10.24 -8.41
CA TYR A 165 -4.53 -10.18 -9.87
C TYR A 165 -5.55 -9.16 -10.41
N MET A 166 -6.79 -9.18 -9.91
CA MET A 166 -7.81 -8.20 -10.31
C MET A 166 -7.41 -6.76 -9.96
N GLN A 167 -6.82 -6.53 -8.79
CA GLN A 167 -6.33 -5.21 -8.39
C GLN A 167 -5.27 -4.66 -9.34
N HIS A 168 -4.36 -5.53 -9.81
CA HIS A 168 -3.36 -5.15 -10.79
C HIS A 168 -4.00 -4.62 -12.08
N LEU A 169 -5.01 -5.33 -12.59
CA LEU A 169 -5.77 -4.90 -13.79
C LEU A 169 -6.51 -3.57 -13.57
N MET A 170 -6.90 -3.29 -12.32
CA MET A 170 -7.57 -2.04 -11.95
C MET A 170 -6.60 -0.86 -11.75
N GLY A 171 -5.29 -1.08 -11.89
CA GLY A 171 -4.27 -0.03 -11.77
C GLY A 171 -3.77 0.20 -10.35
N VAL A 172 -3.97 -0.75 -9.43
CA VAL A 172 -3.34 -0.72 -8.10
C VAL A 172 -1.84 -1.00 -8.26
N GLU A 173 -1.01 -0.13 -7.68
CA GLU A 173 0.45 -0.20 -7.82
C GLU A 173 1.11 -1.08 -6.74
N GLY A 174 0.41 -1.29 -5.62
CA GLY A 174 0.92 -2.15 -4.58
C GLY A 174 -0.10 -2.59 -3.54
N VAL A 175 0.26 -3.65 -2.84
CA VAL A 175 -0.66 -4.39 -1.98
C VAL A 175 0.02 -4.61 -0.64
N ILE A 176 -0.67 -4.19 0.43
CA ILE A 176 -0.25 -4.44 1.81
C ILE A 176 -0.77 -5.82 2.22
N VAL A 177 0.14 -6.73 2.52
CA VAL A 177 -0.14 -8.13 2.92
C VAL A 177 0.60 -8.51 4.19
N ASP A 178 0.04 -9.46 4.93
CA ASP A 178 0.68 -10.01 6.13
C ASP A 178 1.77 -11.03 5.76
N LEU A 179 1.50 -11.82 4.70
CA LEU A 179 2.33 -12.93 4.20
C LEU A 179 2.86 -12.64 2.78
N VAL A 180 3.94 -11.86 2.69
CA VAL A 180 4.50 -11.42 1.39
C VAL A 180 4.94 -12.58 0.49
N GLN A 181 5.61 -13.60 1.02
CA GLN A 181 6.19 -14.69 0.22
C GLN A 181 5.12 -15.53 -0.47
N GLU A 182 4.13 -16.01 0.29
CA GLU A 182 3.07 -16.89 -0.23
C GLU A 182 2.27 -16.24 -1.34
N ILE A 183 1.88 -14.98 -1.16
CA ILE A 183 1.10 -14.26 -2.17
C ILE A 183 1.96 -13.93 -3.40
N THR A 184 3.25 -13.61 -3.22
CA THR A 184 4.15 -13.32 -4.35
C THR A 184 4.28 -14.52 -5.28
N GLU A 185 4.47 -15.72 -4.72
CA GLU A 185 4.58 -16.95 -5.51
C GLU A 185 3.28 -17.23 -6.26
N ALA A 186 2.14 -17.20 -5.56
CA ALA A 186 0.83 -17.44 -6.16
C ALA A 186 0.51 -16.47 -7.31
N VAL A 187 0.80 -15.17 -7.14
CA VAL A 187 0.54 -14.14 -8.16
C VAL A 187 1.51 -14.23 -9.34
N SER A 188 2.76 -14.64 -9.11
CA SER A 188 3.75 -14.86 -10.18
C SER A 188 3.30 -15.92 -11.20
N HIS A 189 2.60 -16.96 -10.74
CA HIS A 189 2.04 -18.00 -11.63
C HIS A 189 0.87 -17.51 -12.48
N MET A 190 0.12 -16.50 -12.03
CA MET A 190 -1.03 -15.96 -12.78
C MET A 190 -0.65 -14.85 -13.77
N ILE A 191 0.41 -14.09 -13.49
CA ILE A 191 0.87 -12.98 -14.35
C ILE A 191 1.73 -13.48 -15.52
N LYS A 192 2.25 -14.71 -15.46
CA LYS A 192 2.91 -15.34 -16.60
C LYS A 192 1.85 -15.72 -17.66
N PRO A 193 1.96 -15.25 -18.90
CA PRO A 193 1.11 -15.76 -19.96
C PRO A 193 1.39 -17.25 -20.10
N SER A 194 0.34 -18.07 -20.07
CA SER A 194 0.39 -19.50 -20.40
C SER A 194 0.88 -19.66 -21.84
N MET A 195 2.19 -19.80 -22.01
CA MET A 195 2.83 -20.28 -23.23
C MET A 195 3.23 -21.75 -23.03
N GLU A 196 2.29 -22.62 -22.63
CA GLU A 196 2.51 -24.09 -22.61
C GLU A 196 1.22 -24.87 -22.93
N ASP A 197 0.36 -24.35 -23.80
CA ASP A 197 -0.73 -25.14 -24.40
C ASP A 197 -0.75 -24.94 -25.91
N GLY A 198 0.08 -25.70 -26.62
CA GLY A 198 0.00 -25.79 -28.07
C GLY A 198 1.32 -26.16 -28.75
N GLU A 199 1.66 -27.45 -28.75
CA GLU A 199 2.47 -28.12 -29.77
C GLU A 199 2.47 -29.65 -29.52
N GLU A 200 1.30 -30.30 -29.68
CA GLU A 200 1.29 -31.71 -30.09
C GLU A 200 1.39 -31.73 -31.62
N GLU A 201 2.62 -31.77 -32.10
CA GLU A 201 2.96 -31.88 -33.51
C GLU A 201 2.53 -33.28 -34.03
N MET A 202 1.67 -33.28 -35.05
CA MET A 202 1.23 -34.47 -35.77
C MET A 202 2.43 -35.16 -36.45
N LEU A 203 2.84 -36.33 -35.96
CA LEU A 203 3.64 -37.26 -36.76
C LEU A 203 2.71 -38.19 -37.54
N LEU A 204 2.50 -37.85 -38.81
CA LEU A 204 2.01 -38.80 -39.82
C LEU A 204 3.12 -39.82 -40.07
N GLU A 205 2.95 -41.04 -39.56
CA GLU A 205 3.72 -42.19 -40.01
C GLU A 205 3.31 -42.52 -41.44
N GLY A 206 4.18 -42.18 -42.39
CA GLY A 206 4.17 -42.75 -43.73
C GLY A 206 5.06 -43.98 -43.77
N GLU A 207 4.47 -45.17 -43.69
CA GLU A 207 5.05 -46.40 -44.23
C GLU A 207 3.98 -47.13 -45.05
N GLY A 208 4.26 -47.34 -46.34
CA GLY A 208 3.41 -48.07 -47.29
C GLY A 208 3.66 -47.67 -48.74
#